data_AF-A0AA43LK94-F1
#
_entry.id   AF-A0AA43LK94-F1
#
_cell.length_a   1.000
_cell.length_b   1.000
_cell.length_c   1.000
_cell.angle_alpha   90.00
_cell.angle_beta   90.00
_cell.angle_gamma   90.00
#
_symmetry.space_group_name_H-M   'P 1'
#
loop_
_entity.id
_entity.type
_entity.pdbx_description
1 polymer ?
#
loop_
_entity_poly.entity_id
_entity_poly.type
_entity_poly.pdbx_seq_one_letter_code
_entity_poly.pdbx_strand_id
1 'polypeptide(L)'
;MKKALLSILLAVTSISAWGQYQVSEARTWDRFPPEAQEGGFGVHASQVVQMDDDPALEEVFLFCRDKGHYPYFDIFRVYYVIVDYYTKEMKYKSDIVLTTERELKLEDRNQDGKQELYRKYFKEDKFSVDKEGNRLQVTWAYDCIEYNSKEGKIIHK
;
A
#
# COMPACT_ATOMS: atom_id res chain seq x y z
N MET A 1 -10.57 6.73 53.62
CA MET A 1 -9.99 7.61 52.57
C MET A 1 -8.81 6.98 51.82
N LYS A 2 -7.78 6.41 52.49
CA LYS A 2 -6.63 5.75 51.81
C LYS A 2 -7.01 4.58 50.89
N LYS A 3 -7.97 3.74 51.31
CA LYS A 3 -8.43 2.58 50.52
C LYS A 3 -9.14 2.98 49.21
N ALA A 4 -9.91 4.07 49.23
CA ALA A 4 -10.60 4.57 48.04
C ALA A 4 -9.63 5.17 47.01
N LEU A 5 -8.59 5.88 47.46
CA LEU A 5 -7.53 6.37 46.57
C LEU A 5 -6.76 5.22 45.89
N LEU A 6 -6.49 4.13 46.63
CA LEU A 6 -5.80 2.96 46.07
C LEU A 6 -6.64 2.26 45.00
N SER A 7 -7.96 2.17 45.20
CA SER A 7 -8.89 1.57 44.24
C SER A 7 -9.01 2.40 42.96
N ILE A 8 -8.98 3.73 43.06
CA ILE A 8 -8.98 4.62 41.89
C ILE A 8 -7.66 4.50 41.12
N LEU A 9 -6.51 4.43 41.82
CA LEU A 9 -5.21 4.24 41.17
C LEU A 9 -5.14 2.90 40.40
N LEU A 10 -5.67 1.82 41.00
CA LEU A 10 -5.73 0.50 40.35
C LEU A 10 -6.66 0.48 39.12
N ALA A 11 -7.77 1.24 39.17
CA ALA A 11 -8.69 1.38 38.04
C ALA A 11 -8.04 2.16 36.89
N VAL A 12 -7.28 3.22 37.19
CA VAL A 12 -6.57 4.00 36.17
C VAL A 12 -5.46 3.20 35.50
N THR A 13 -4.69 2.39 36.25
CA THR A 13 -3.63 1.55 35.63
C THR A 13 -4.19 0.40 34.79
N SER A 14 -5.40 -0.08 35.11
CA SER A 14 -6.05 -1.13 34.30
C SER A 14 -6.67 -0.59 33.01
N ILE A 15 -7.15 0.66 32.98
CA ILE A 15 -7.62 1.30 31.73
C ILE A 15 -6.45 1.50 30.75
N SER A 16 -5.26 1.87 31.23
CA SER A 16 -4.07 2.06 30.38
C SER A 16 -3.57 0.76 29.72
N ALA A 17 -3.87 -0.41 30.31
CA ALA A 17 -3.47 -1.71 29.76
C ALA A 17 -4.44 -2.23 28.69
N TRP A 18 -5.68 -1.71 28.63
CA TRP A 18 -6.68 -2.07 27.61
C TRP A 18 -6.48 -1.33 26.28
N GLY A 19 -5.56 -0.36 26.21
CA GLY A 19 -5.25 0.38 24.99
C GLY A 19 -4.21 -0.27 24.07
N GLN A 20 -3.59 -1.39 24.47
CA GLN A 20 -2.43 -1.95 23.74
C GLN A 20 -2.67 -3.26 23.00
N TYR A 21 -3.89 -3.77 22.96
CA TYR A 21 -4.25 -4.92 22.14
C TYR A 21 -5.44 -4.61 21.24
N GLN A 22 -5.25 -3.68 20.31
CA GLN A 22 -5.99 -3.78 19.05
C GLN A 22 -5.34 -4.88 18.23
N VAL A 23 -5.90 -6.08 18.32
CA VAL A 23 -5.65 -7.12 17.32
C VAL A 23 -6.10 -6.50 16.01
N SER A 24 -5.18 -6.38 15.05
CA SER A 24 -5.53 -5.99 13.68
C SER A 24 -6.64 -6.95 13.25
N GLU A 25 -7.85 -6.45 12.99
CA GLU A 25 -8.88 -7.30 12.41
C GLU A 25 -8.29 -7.97 11.16
N ALA A 26 -8.53 -9.27 11.01
CA ALA A 26 -8.08 -9.99 9.84
C ALA A 26 -8.52 -9.19 8.61
N ARG A 27 -7.58 -8.79 7.75
CA ARG A 27 -7.86 -8.02 6.54
C ARG A 27 -8.66 -8.90 5.58
N THR A 28 -9.97 -8.99 5.79
CA THR A 28 -10.88 -9.74 4.94
C THR A 28 -11.12 -8.94 3.67
N TRP A 29 -11.26 -9.67 2.56
CA TRP A 29 -11.51 -9.11 1.23
C TRP A 29 -12.75 -8.21 1.17
N ASP A 30 -13.70 -8.42 2.08
CA ASP A 30 -14.95 -7.66 2.20
C ASP A 30 -14.74 -6.16 2.50
N ARG A 31 -13.52 -5.75 2.89
CA ARG A 31 -13.18 -4.34 3.15
C ARG A 31 -12.94 -3.53 1.87
N PHE A 32 -12.75 -4.17 0.72
CA PHE A 32 -12.36 -3.49 -0.52
C PHE A 32 -13.45 -3.57 -1.59
N PRO A 33 -13.61 -2.53 -2.44
CA PRO A 33 -14.46 -2.62 -3.62
C PRO A 33 -14.16 -3.90 -4.41
N PRO A 34 -15.19 -4.65 -4.87
CA PRO A 34 -14.97 -5.85 -5.65
C PRO A 34 -14.08 -5.60 -6.89
N GLU A 35 -14.19 -4.44 -7.52
CA GLU A 35 -13.34 -4.06 -8.65
C GLU A 35 -11.85 -3.90 -8.32
N ALA A 36 -11.48 -3.65 -7.05
CA ALA A 36 -10.09 -3.56 -6.61
C ALA A 36 -9.41 -4.94 -6.51
N GLN A 37 -10.19 -6.03 -6.49
CA GLN A 37 -9.71 -7.36 -6.20
C GLN A 37 -9.34 -8.11 -7.48
N GLU A 38 -8.15 -8.73 -7.48
CA GLU A 38 -7.69 -9.61 -8.56
C GLU A 38 -7.39 -11.00 -8.03
N GLY A 39 -7.79 -12.02 -8.79
CA GLY A 39 -7.64 -13.41 -8.40
C GLY A 39 -6.19 -13.79 -8.12
N GLY A 40 -5.92 -14.29 -6.91
CA GLY A 40 -4.62 -14.79 -6.48
C GLY A 40 -3.62 -13.71 -6.07
N PHE A 41 -4.02 -12.45 -6.00
CA PHE A 41 -3.24 -11.40 -5.33
C PHE A 41 -3.66 -11.30 -3.88
N GLY A 42 -2.79 -10.75 -3.02
CA GLY A 42 -3.11 -10.37 -1.65
C GLY A 42 -2.63 -8.96 -1.35
N VAL A 43 -3.25 -8.30 -0.36
CA VAL A 43 -2.77 -7.00 0.13
C VAL A 43 -1.42 -7.21 0.82
N HIS A 44 -0.37 -6.63 0.25
CA HIS A 44 0.96 -6.66 0.84
C HIS A 44 1.20 -5.47 1.77
N ALA A 45 0.85 -4.27 1.30
CA ALA A 45 0.99 -3.04 2.06
C ALA A 45 -0.19 -2.09 1.80
N SER A 46 -0.48 -1.22 2.76
CA SER A 46 -1.38 -0.09 2.55
C SER A 46 -0.92 1.10 3.38
N GLN A 47 -1.20 2.31 2.89
CA GLN A 47 -0.92 3.55 3.59
C GLN A 47 -2.03 4.56 3.34
N VAL A 48 -2.47 5.22 4.41
CA VAL A 48 -3.43 6.32 4.32
C VAL A 48 -2.66 7.62 4.17
N VAL A 49 -2.95 8.38 3.12
CA VAL A 49 -2.22 9.58 2.72
C VAL A 49 -3.16 10.62 2.12
N GLN A 50 -2.66 11.84 2.00
CA GLN A 50 -3.26 12.91 1.21
C GLN A 50 -2.68 12.82 -0.21
N MET A 51 -3.46 12.50 -1.23
CA MET A 51 -2.96 12.40 -2.62
C MET A 51 -3.30 13.62 -3.49
N ASP A 52 -4.27 14.43 -3.07
CA ASP A 52 -4.76 15.58 -3.85
C ASP A 52 -5.07 16.82 -2.97
N ASP A 53 -5.74 17.83 -3.53
CA ASP A 53 -6.09 19.06 -2.78
C ASP A 53 -7.37 18.93 -1.91
N ASP A 54 -8.08 17.80 -1.97
CA ASP A 54 -9.33 17.55 -1.22
C ASP A 54 -9.00 17.09 0.21
N PRO A 55 -9.61 17.61 1.28
CA PRO A 55 -9.33 17.14 2.63
C PRO A 55 -9.64 15.65 2.88
N ALA A 56 -10.34 14.96 1.98
CA ALA A 56 -10.54 13.52 2.04
C ALA A 56 -9.22 12.77 1.83
N LEU A 57 -8.89 11.87 2.76
CA LEU A 57 -7.72 11.01 2.64
C LEU A 57 -7.97 9.86 1.67
N GLU A 58 -6.90 9.34 1.08
CA GLU A 58 -6.87 8.12 0.30
C GLU A 58 -6.14 7.01 1.05
N GLU A 59 -6.60 5.77 0.89
CA GLU A 59 -5.80 4.59 1.22
C GLU A 59 -5.23 4.02 -0.08
N VAL A 60 -3.90 4.03 -0.20
CA VAL A 60 -3.18 3.41 -1.31
C VAL A 60 -2.81 2.00 -0.90
N PHE A 61 -3.20 1.03 -1.72
CA PHE A 61 -2.91 -0.38 -1.53
C PHE A 61 -1.90 -0.86 -2.55
N LEU A 62 -1.00 -1.72 -2.09
CA LEU A 62 -0.15 -2.55 -2.92
C LEU A 62 -0.65 -3.99 -2.82
N PHE A 63 -1.16 -4.50 -3.94
CA PHE A 63 -1.48 -5.90 -4.10
C PHE A 63 -0.31 -6.64 -4.74
N CYS A 64 -0.02 -7.83 -4.23
CA CYS A 64 1.13 -8.61 -4.65
C CYS A 64 0.76 -10.08 -4.83
N ARG A 65 1.39 -10.72 -5.82
CA ARG A 65 1.42 -12.16 -6.03
C ARG A 65 2.82 -12.59 -6.43
N ASP A 66 3.31 -13.68 -5.84
CA ASP A 66 4.62 -14.24 -6.19
C ASP A 66 4.61 -14.75 -7.64
N LYS A 67 5.72 -14.51 -8.36
CA LYS A 67 5.89 -14.94 -9.76
C LYS A 67 7.08 -15.88 -9.96
N GLY A 68 8.09 -15.80 -9.11
CA GLY A 68 9.24 -16.69 -9.13
C GLY A 68 10.25 -16.33 -8.05
N HIS A 69 10.85 -17.35 -7.46
CA HIS A 69 11.93 -17.22 -6.49
C HIS A 69 13.25 -17.58 -7.17
N TYR A 70 14.26 -16.74 -7.00
CA TYR A 70 15.62 -16.93 -7.49
C TYR A 70 16.58 -16.84 -6.31
N PRO A 71 17.81 -17.39 -6.43
CA PRO A 71 18.74 -17.47 -5.30
C PRO A 71 19.02 -16.14 -4.58
N TYR A 72 18.92 -15.00 -5.26
CA TYR A 72 19.23 -13.67 -4.71
C TYR A 72 18.10 -12.65 -4.80
N PHE A 73 16.99 -12.99 -5.45
CA PHE A 73 15.88 -12.06 -5.63
C PHE A 73 14.59 -12.81 -5.89
N ASP A 74 13.48 -12.14 -5.59
CA ASP A 74 12.15 -12.60 -5.97
C ASP A 74 11.60 -11.71 -7.07
N ILE A 75 10.72 -12.30 -7.88
CA ILE A 75 9.91 -11.58 -8.85
C ILE A 75 8.47 -11.66 -8.41
N PHE A 76 7.81 -10.51 -8.42
CA PHE A 76 6.42 -10.35 -8.04
C PHE A 76 5.62 -9.77 -9.19
N ARG A 77 4.35 -10.15 -9.27
CA ARG A 77 3.33 -9.38 -9.96
C ARG A 77 2.70 -8.44 -8.94
N VAL A 78 2.62 -7.17 -9.27
CA VAL A 78 2.03 -6.16 -8.38
C VAL A 78 1.08 -5.25 -9.14
N TYR A 79 0.07 -4.75 -8.44
CA TYR A 79 -0.71 -3.60 -8.88
C TYR A 79 -1.10 -2.76 -7.67
N TYR A 80 -1.44 -1.51 -7.94
CA TYR A 80 -1.76 -0.52 -6.93
C TYR A 80 -3.21 -0.11 -7.07
N VAL A 81 -3.87 0.16 -5.93
CA VAL A 81 -5.24 0.66 -5.90
C VAL A 81 -5.26 1.89 -5.00
N ILE A 82 -5.93 2.95 -5.45
CA ILE A 82 -6.20 4.13 -4.64
C ILE A 82 -7.70 4.12 -4.36
N VAL A 83 -8.05 4.12 -3.08
CA VAL A 83 -9.43 4.10 -2.59
C VAL A 83 -9.63 5.33 -1.73
N ASP A 84 -10.78 5.97 -1.88
CA ASP A 84 -11.20 7.01 -0.94
C ASP A 84 -11.34 6.42 0.47
N TYR A 85 -10.71 7.03 1.46
CA TYR A 85 -10.65 6.45 2.80
C TYR A 85 -12.01 6.44 3.50
N TYR A 86 -12.92 7.35 3.17
CA TYR A 86 -14.21 7.49 3.88
C TYR A 86 -15.34 6.76 3.16
N THR A 87 -15.50 7.04 1.87
CA THR A 87 -16.56 6.45 1.04
C THR A 87 -16.25 5.01 0.63
N LYS A 88 -14.97 4.62 0.71
CA LYS A 88 -14.45 3.33 0.24
C LYS A 88 -14.60 3.15 -1.27
N GLU A 89 -14.86 4.21 -2.04
CA GLU A 89 -14.94 4.14 -3.49
C GLU A 89 -13.55 4.02 -4.12
N MET A 90 -13.42 3.17 -5.13
CA MET A 90 -12.15 3.00 -5.86
C MET A 90 -11.95 4.20 -6.80
N LYS A 91 -10.90 4.97 -6.55
CA LYS A 91 -10.50 6.12 -7.39
C LYS A 91 -9.63 5.68 -8.56
N TYR A 92 -8.76 4.68 -8.34
CA TYR A 92 -7.83 4.21 -9.36
C TYR A 92 -7.36 2.78 -9.10
N LYS A 93 -7.04 2.08 -10.20
CA LYS A 93 -6.37 0.79 -10.21
C LYS A 93 -5.33 0.78 -11.33
N SER A 94 -4.08 0.46 -10.98
CA SER A 94 -3.01 0.37 -11.96
C SER A 94 -3.05 -0.94 -12.75
N ASP A 95 -2.36 -0.96 -13.88
CA ASP A 95 -1.99 -2.21 -14.54
C ASP A 95 -1.15 -3.09 -13.60
N ILE A 96 -1.24 -4.40 -13.82
CA ILE A 96 -0.37 -5.39 -13.19
C ILE A 96 0.98 -5.34 -13.88
N VAL A 97 2.05 -5.19 -13.09
CA VAL A 97 3.43 -5.13 -13.59
C VAL A 97 4.32 -6.12 -12.85
N LEU A 98 5.46 -6.46 -13.45
CA LEU A 98 6.51 -7.22 -12.78
C LEU A 98 7.53 -6.33 -12.07
N THR A 99 7.96 -6.73 -10.89
CA THR A 99 9.00 -6.02 -10.12
C THR A 99 9.71 -6.97 -9.16
N THR A 100 10.86 -6.54 -8.65
CA THR A 100 11.53 -7.15 -7.49
C THR A 100 11.20 -6.44 -6.18
N GLU A 101 10.46 -5.33 -6.22
CA GLU A 101 10.17 -4.49 -5.05
C GLU A 101 8.72 -4.70 -4.59
N ARG A 102 8.51 -4.85 -3.28
CA ARG A 102 7.17 -4.91 -2.67
C ARG A 102 6.92 -3.77 -1.68
N GLU A 103 7.69 -2.70 -1.80
CA GLU A 103 7.51 -1.53 -0.96
C GLU A 103 6.57 -0.55 -1.64
N LEU A 104 5.73 0.08 -0.84
CA LEU A 104 4.85 1.16 -1.27
C LEU A 104 5.61 2.47 -1.07
N LYS A 105 6.01 3.12 -2.18
CA LYS A 105 6.81 4.34 -2.17
C LYS A 105 5.91 5.55 -2.43
N LEU A 106 5.53 6.23 -1.35
CA LEU A 106 4.77 7.47 -1.37
C LEU A 106 5.66 8.59 -0.85
N GLU A 107 5.81 9.65 -1.63
CA GLU A 107 6.64 10.79 -1.26
C GLU A 107 5.97 12.12 -1.64
N ASP A 108 6.08 13.11 -0.76
CA ASP A 108 5.76 14.52 -1.03
C ASP A 108 7.04 15.25 -1.43
N ARG A 109 7.36 15.21 -2.73
CA ARG A 109 8.65 15.74 -3.24
C ARG A 109 8.66 17.23 -3.43
N ASN A 110 7.51 17.82 -3.75
CA ASN A 110 7.38 19.27 -3.95
C ASN A 110 7.01 20.01 -2.64
N GLN A 111 6.83 19.27 -1.54
CA GLN A 111 6.51 19.78 -0.21
C GLN A 111 5.18 20.53 -0.15
N ASP A 112 4.21 20.10 -0.96
CA ASP A 112 2.87 20.70 -1.00
C ASP A 112 1.86 19.98 -0.10
N GLY A 113 2.29 18.96 0.64
CA GLY A 113 1.48 18.15 1.55
C GLY A 113 0.83 16.94 0.88
N LYS A 114 1.02 16.74 -0.43
CA LYS A 114 0.42 15.62 -1.18
C LYS A 114 1.48 14.58 -1.52
N GLN A 115 1.10 13.33 -1.34
CA GLN A 115 1.94 12.19 -1.63
C GLN A 115 1.76 11.79 -3.10
N GLU A 116 2.87 11.46 -3.74
CA GLU A 116 2.90 10.92 -5.09
C GLU A 116 3.36 9.45 -5.02
N LEU A 117 2.71 8.55 -5.78
CA LEU A 117 3.04 7.12 -5.79
C LEU A 117 4.12 6.81 -6.83
N TYR A 118 5.27 6.32 -6.36
CA TYR A 118 6.39 5.90 -7.18
C TYR A 118 6.38 4.41 -7.44
N ARG A 119 6.51 4.02 -8.70
CA ARG A 119 6.62 2.61 -9.07
C ARG A 119 7.87 2.39 -9.91
N LYS A 120 8.53 1.27 -9.62
CA LYS A 120 9.66 0.75 -10.39
C LYS A 120 9.33 -0.67 -10.80
N TYR A 121 9.39 -0.93 -12.08
CA TYR A 121 8.90 -2.17 -12.65
C TYR A 121 9.65 -2.54 -13.93
N PHE A 122 9.39 -3.75 -14.41
CA PHE A 122 10.01 -4.29 -15.61
C PHE A 122 9.26 -3.73 -16.81
N LYS A 123 9.99 -3.07 -17.72
CA LYS A 123 9.41 -2.59 -18.97
C LYS A 123 8.88 -3.77 -19.79
N GLU A 124 7.64 -3.64 -20.28
CA GLU A 124 6.95 -4.66 -21.08
C GLU A 124 6.76 -6.02 -20.38
N ASP A 125 6.90 -6.10 -19.05
CA ASP A 125 6.85 -7.36 -18.28
C ASP A 125 7.82 -8.44 -18.78
N LYS A 126 8.97 -8.03 -19.33
CA LYS A 126 10.01 -8.94 -19.84
C LYS A 126 11.24 -8.93 -18.95
N PHE A 127 11.77 -10.11 -18.67
CA PHE A 127 13.04 -10.30 -17.99
C PHE A 127 13.71 -11.60 -18.45
N SER A 128 15.01 -11.72 -18.23
CA SER A 128 15.76 -12.97 -18.35
C SER A 128 16.70 -13.15 -17.17
N VAL A 129 17.17 -14.38 -16.99
CA VAL A 129 18.17 -14.72 -15.97
C VAL A 129 19.31 -15.51 -16.59
N ASP A 130 20.49 -15.50 -15.96
CA ASP A 130 21.57 -16.41 -16.36
C ASP A 130 21.21 -17.89 -16.08
N LYS A 131 22.05 -18.81 -16.54
CA LYS A 131 21.78 -20.26 -16.49
C LYS A 131 21.55 -20.76 -15.06
N GLU A 132 22.25 -20.15 -14.11
CA GLU A 132 22.17 -20.48 -12.69
C GLU A 132 21.03 -19.73 -11.98
N GLY A 133 20.35 -18.78 -12.64
CA GLY A 133 19.28 -17.97 -12.06
C GLY A 133 19.77 -16.85 -11.14
N ASN A 134 21.07 -16.59 -11.11
CA ASN A 134 21.72 -15.69 -10.16
C ASN A 134 21.71 -14.22 -10.60
N ARG A 135 21.56 -13.95 -11.91
CA ARG A 135 21.62 -12.59 -12.46
C ARG A 135 20.37 -12.22 -13.24
N LEU A 136 19.60 -11.26 -12.72
CA LEU A 136 18.46 -10.66 -13.41
C LEU A 136 18.93 -9.70 -14.51
N GLN A 137 18.39 -9.85 -15.71
CA GLN A 137 18.53 -8.91 -16.82
C GLN A 137 17.14 -8.39 -17.18
N VAL A 138 16.99 -7.07 -17.10
CA VAL A 138 15.71 -6.40 -17.28
C VAL A 138 15.92 -4.97 -17.77
N THR A 139 14.97 -4.46 -18.54
CA THR A 139 14.87 -3.02 -18.77
C THR A 139 13.93 -2.43 -17.73
N TRP A 140 14.43 -1.52 -16.91
CA TRP A 140 13.60 -0.88 -15.89
C TRP A 140 12.74 0.24 -16.47
N ALA A 141 11.52 0.35 -15.98
CA ALA A 141 10.62 1.47 -16.16
C ALA A 141 10.25 2.07 -14.80
N TYR A 142 9.95 3.35 -14.83
CA TYR A 142 9.61 4.16 -13.66
C TYR A 142 8.44 5.05 -14.04
N ASP A 143 7.46 5.15 -13.15
CA ASP A 143 6.38 6.14 -13.27
C ASP A 143 6.06 6.72 -11.89
N CYS A 144 5.57 7.96 -11.91
CA CYS A 144 5.02 8.63 -10.76
C CYS A 144 3.53 8.88 -11.00
N ILE A 145 2.70 8.51 -10.03
CA ILE A 145 1.25 8.63 -10.07
C ILE A 145 0.82 9.68 -9.07
N GLU A 146 0.19 10.73 -9.60
CA GLU A 146 -0.49 11.77 -8.83
C GLU A 146 -1.98 11.72 -9.03
N TYR A 147 -2.72 12.01 -7.96
CA TYR A 147 -4.16 12.16 -8.05
C TYR A 147 -4.54 13.65 -8.12
N ASN A 148 -5.43 13.99 -9.05
CA ASN A 148 -5.96 15.33 -9.20
C ASN A 148 -7.47 15.30 -9.00
N SER A 149 -7.95 15.68 -7.81
CA SER A 149 -9.39 15.79 -7.49
C SER A 149 -10.14 16.72 -8.43
N LYS A 150 -9.56 17.87 -8.78
CA LYS A 150 -10.25 18.89 -9.61
C LYS A 150 -10.64 18.34 -10.97
N GLU A 151 -9.80 17.47 -11.52
CA GLU A 151 -10.03 16.83 -12.80
C GLU A 151 -10.60 15.40 -12.65
N GLY A 152 -10.73 14.91 -11.40
CA GLY A 152 -11.14 13.54 -11.09
C GLY A 152 -10.26 12.49 -11.79
N LYS A 153 -8.97 12.78 -11.99
CA LYS A 153 -8.10 11.96 -12.85
C LYS A 153 -6.74 11.72 -12.25
N ILE A 154 -6.12 10.64 -12.71
CA ILE A 154 -4.75 10.26 -12.40
C ILE A 154 -3.80 10.83 -13.44
N ILE A 155 -2.68 11.38 -12.98
CA ILE A 155 -1.62 11.92 -13.82
C ILE A 155 -0.40 11.01 -13.67
N HIS A 156 0.08 10.48 -14.80
CA HIS A 156 1.35 9.76 -14.88
C HIS A 156 2.44 10.75 -15.32
N LYS A 157 3.46 10.94 -14.48
CA LYS A 157 4.65 11.76 -14.77
C LYS A 157 5.84 10.92 -15.18
#